data_AF-A0A7X6WFF2-F1
#
_entry.id   AF-A0A7X6WFF2-F1
#
_cell.length_a   1.000
_cell.length_b   1.000
_cell.length_c   1.000
_cell.angle_alpha   90.00
_cell.angle_beta   90.00
_cell.angle_gamma   90.00
#
_symmetry.space_group_name_H-M   'P 1'
#
loop_
_entity.id
_entity.type
_entity.pdbx_description
1 polymer ?
#
loop_
_entity_poly.entity_id
_entity_poly.type
_entity_poly.pdbx_seq_one_letter_code
_entity_poly.pdbx_strand_id
1 'polypeptide(L)' 'MGYRTLLFIPGNNPGMLQNSDILGADGLIIDLEDAVALSEKDAARYL' A
#
# COMPACT_ATOMS: atom_id res chain seq x y z
N MET A 1 -3.99 -14.04 18.53
CA MET A 1 -3.18 -12.80 18.46
C MET A 1 -3.77 -11.93 17.37
N GLY A 2 -4.05 -10.66 17.64
CA GLY A 2 -4.60 -9.72 16.65
C GLY A 2 -3.49 -8.94 15.93
N TYR A 3 -3.85 -8.24 14.85
CA TYR A 3 -2.97 -7.28 14.17
C TYR A 3 -2.70 -6.08 15.11
N ARG A 4 -1.43 -5.86 15.48
CA ARG A 4 -0.99 -4.70 16.30
C ARG A 4 -0.63 -3.52 15.42
N THR A 5 -0.14 -3.78 14.21
CA THR A 5 0.27 -2.75 13.25
C THR A 5 -0.26 -3.07 11.85
N LEU A 6 -0.73 -2.02 11.17
CA LEU A 6 -1.14 -2.07 9.76
C LEU A 6 -0.35 -0.99 9.02
N LEU A 7 0.35 -1.38 7.96
CA LEU A 7 1.12 -0.46 7.14
C LEU A 7 0.32 -0.08 5.88
N PHE A 8 0.02 1.21 5.74
CA PHE A 8 -0.66 1.76 4.57
C PHE A 8 0.38 2.14 3.51
N ILE A 9 0.16 1.69 2.27
CA ILE A 9 1.06 1.92 1.15
C ILE A 9 0.25 2.38 -0.06
N PRO A 10 0.62 3.51 -0.71
CA PRO A 10 -0.03 3.94 -1.94
C PRO A 10 0.13 2.89 -3.04
N GLY A 11 -0.98 2.46 -3.64
CA GLY A 11 -0.98 1.41 -4.68
C GLY A 11 -0.26 1.81 -5.97
N ASN A 12 -0.04 3.11 -6.22
CA ASN A 12 0.71 3.60 -7.38
C ASN A 12 2.22 3.70 -7.15
N ASN A 13 2.76 3.18 -6.03
CA ASN A 13 4.20 3.25 -5.73
C ASN A 13 4.87 1.86 -5.73
N PRO A 14 5.43 1.41 -6.87
CA PRO A 14 6.05 0.08 -6.99
C PRO A 14 7.18 -0.16 -6.00
N GLY A 15 8.01 0.86 -5.74
CA GLY A 15 9.17 0.74 -4.86
C GLY A 15 8.77 0.50 -3.41
N MET A 16 7.67 1.11 -2.95
CA MET A 16 7.15 0.86 -1.61
C MET A 16 6.47 -0.51 -1.51
N LEU A 17 5.71 -0.92 -2.53
CA LEU A 17 5.07 -2.23 -2.56
C LEU A 17 6.10 -3.36 -2.55
N GLN A 18 7.16 -3.25 -3.35
CA GLN A 18 8.21 -4.25 -3.44
C GLN A 18 8.95 -4.47 -2.11
N ASN A 19 9.09 -3.43 -1.28
CA ASN A 19 9.80 -3.51 0.00
C ASN A 19 8.84 -3.64 1.20
N SER A 20 7.54 -3.80 0.97
CA SER A 20 6.53 -3.71 2.04
C SER A 20 6.57 -4.86 3.04
N ASP A 21 6.95 -6.04 2.56
CA ASP A 21 7.00 -7.30 3.30
C ASP A 21 8.14 -7.33 4.35
N ILE A 22 9.23 -6.60 4.12
CA ILE A 22 10.38 -6.56 5.03
C ILE A 22 10.26 -5.54 6.18
N LEU A 23 9.16 -4.77 6.25
CA LEU A 23 8.99 -3.68 7.22
C LEU A 23 8.40 -4.13 8.56
N GLY A 24 8.06 -5.41 8.71
CA GLY A 24 7.68 -6.01 10.01
C GLY A 24 6.30 -5.59 10.54
N ALA A 25 5.41 -5.12 9.68
CA ALA A 25 4.01 -4.88 10.04
C ALA A 25 3.23 -6.20 10.14
N ASP A 26 2.23 -6.25 11.02
CA ASP A 26 1.37 -7.45 11.13
C ASP A 26 0.42 -7.60 9.93
N GLY A 27 0.14 -6.50 9.21
CA GLY A 27 -0.64 -6.50 7.98
C GLY A 27 -0.34 -5.31 7.07
N LEU A 28 -0.66 -5.44 5.79
CA LEU A 28 -0.48 -4.42 4.76
C LEU A 28 -1.85 -3.98 4.23
N ILE A 29 -2.01 -2.67 4.04
CA ILE A 29 -3.16 -2.08 3.34
C ILE A 29 -2.62 -1.33 2.13
N ILE A 30 -2.93 -1.86 0.95
CA ILE A 30 -2.63 -1.19 -0.32
C ILE A 30 -3.76 -0.19 -0.57
N ASP A 31 -3.41 1.09 -0.53
CA ASP A 31 -4.36 2.19 -0.64
C ASP A 31 -4.61 2.57 -2.10
N LEU A 32 -5.89 2.63 -2.48
CA LEU A 32 -6.38 3.07 -3.80
C LEU A 32 -7.20 4.37 -3.70
N GLU A 33 -7.27 4.95 -2.50
CA GLU A 33 -8.11 6.07 -2.14
C GLU A 33 -7.28 7.32 -1.84
N ASP A 34 -7.12 7.70 -0.58
CA ASP A 34 -6.68 9.04 -0.21
C ASP A 34 -5.18 9.28 -0.44
N ALA A 35 -4.36 8.22 -0.45
CA ALA A 35 -2.94 8.33 -0.78
C ALA A 35 -2.65 8.29 -2.29
N VAL A 36 -3.68 8.20 -3.15
CA VAL A 36 -3.53 8.11 -4.61
C VAL A 36 -4.23 9.29 -5.29
N ALA A 37 -3.49 10.03 -6.11
CA ALA A 37 -4.06 11.12 -6.90
C ALA A 37 -5.17 10.58 -7.84
N LEU A 38 -6.21 11.39 -8.10
CA LEU A 38 -7.35 10.96 -8.92
C LEU A 38 -6.92 10.43 -10.31
N SER A 39 -5.93 11.07 -10.92
CA SER A 39 -5.36 10.69 -12.23
C SER A 39 -4.57 9.38 -12.20
N GLU A 40 -4.23 8.87 -11.01
CA GLU A 40 -3.38 7.70 -10.84
C GLU A 40 -4.14 6.48 -10.30
N LYS A 41 -5.46 6.57 -10.11
CA LYS A 41 -6.27 5.46 -9.57
C LYS A 41 -6.23 4.21 -10.44
N ASP A 42 -6.09 4.36 -11.75
CA ASP A 42 -5.95 3.22 -12.66
C ASP A 42 -4.56 2.61 -12.56
N ALA A 43 -3.51 3.43 -12.46
CA ALA A 43 -2.16 2.95 -12.21
C ALA A 43 -2.09 2.19 -10.88
N ALA A 44 -2.68 2.73 -9.80
CA ALA A 44 -2.70 2.06 -8.49
C ALA A 44 -3.44 0.72 -8.50
N ARG A 45 -4.44 0.54 -9.37
CA ARG A 45 -5.24 -0.69 -9.45
C ARG A 45 -4.55 -1.81 -10.23
N TYR A 46 -3.78 -1.46 -11.26
CA TYR A 46 -3.24 -2.41 -12.25
C TYR A 46 -1.72 -2.52 -12.24
N LEU A 47 -1.07 -1.93 -11.25
CA LEU A 47 0.39 -1.92 -11.12
C LEU A 47 1.01 -3.33 -11.07
#